data_AF-A0A6M4WXQ2-F1
#
_entry.id   AF-A0A6M4WXQ2-F1
#
_cell.length_a   1.000
_cell.length_b   1.000
_cell.length_c   1.000
_cell.angle_alpha   90.00
_cell.angle_beta   90.00
_cell.angle_gamma   90.00
#
_symmetry.space_group_name_H-M   'P 1'
#
loop_
_entity.id
_entity.type
_entity.pdbx_description
1 polymer ?
#
loop_
_entity_poly.entity_id
_entity_poly.type
_entity_poly.pdbx_seq_one_letter_code
_entity_poly.pdbx_strand_id
1 'polypeptide(L)'
;MSGASGFDATGEELCCAAFVRLDGALRVLAARAGLSDRYDVVAEGMQHLMASLGGQELDGKVLGAAFGENWGLDARYAPELPGADFFREGSRLVFIALVAARPDRQLTPEQGVGKAVDAAAAWPSDVRIGSFTRLVDFELACQKEAAERLRSAGLPALRELAEARAEEYRRVAEALPPLTGGHAGALPS
;
A
#
# COMPACT_ATOMS: atom_id res chain seq x y z
N MET A 1 -2.31 0.10 37.09
CA MET A 1 -1.63 -0.74 36.08
C MET A 1 -2.62 -0.90 34.95
N SER A 2 -2.43 -0.45 33.71
CA SER A 2 -1.28 0.12 33.02
C SER A 2 -1.81 1.20 32.08
N GLY A 3 -1.13 2.35 32.02
CA GLY A 3 -1.33 3.31 30.95
C GLY A 3 -0.57 2.84 29.72
N ALA A 4 -1.28 2.56 28.64
CA ALA A 4 -0.75 2.58 27.29
C ALA A 4 -1.33 3.84 26.64
N SER A 5 -0.46 4.76 26.20
CA SER A 5 -0.87 5.92 25.41
C SER A 5 -1.53 5.43 24.14
N GLY A 6 -2.86 5.55 24.09
CA GLY A 6 -3.66 5.06 22.97
C GLY A 6 -3.22 5.72 21.68
N PHE A 7 -2.80 4.88 20.73
CA PHE A 7 -2.99 5.12 19.31
C PHE A 7 -4.40 5.65 19.06
N ASP A 8 -4.57 6.63 18.17
CA ASP A 8 -5.89 6.85 17.57
C ASP A 8 -6.11 5.70 16.59
N ALA A 9 -6.76 4.63 17.06
CA ALA A 9 -7.06 3.42 16.29
C ALA A 9 -7.66 3.75 14.91
N THR A 10 -8.40 4.85 14.82
CA THR A 10 -8.98 5.36 13.56
C THR A 10 -7.92 5.62 12.50
N GLY A 11 -6.79 6.22 12.85
CA GLY A 11 -5.71 6.55 11.92
C GLY A 11 -5.03 5.29 11.38
N GLU A 12 -4.83 4.28 12.22
CA GLU A 12 -4.22 3.00 11.83
C GLU A 12 -5.11 2.22 10.87
N GLU A 13 -6.40 2.12 11.18
CA GLU A 13 -7.40 1.44 10.37
C GLU A 13 -7.49 2.06 8.98
N LEU A 14 -7.50 3.40 8.91
CA LEU A 14 -7.52 4.13 7.64
C LEU A 14 -6.21 3.99 6.86
N CYS A 15 -5.07 3.98 7.54
CA CYS A 15 -3.76 3.76 6.92
C CYS A 15 -3.65 2.35 6.32
N CYS A 16 -4.03 1.32 7.07
CA CYS A 16 -4.04 -0.07 6.59
C CYS A 16 -5.05 -0.27 5.46
N ALA A 17 -6.24 0.34 5.56
CA ALA A 17 -7.21 0.32 4.46
C ALA A 17 -6.66 1.01 3.21
N ALA A 18 -5.91 2.11 3.35
CA ALA A 18 -5.25 2.78 2.22
C ALA A 18 -4.19 1.87 1.58
N PHE A 19 -3.38 1.18 2.38
CA PHE A 19 -2.48 0.15 1.87
C PHE A 19 -3.23 -0.89 1.04
N VAL A 20 -4.30 -1.50 1.60
CA VAL A 20 -5.04 -2.58 0.92
C VAL A 20 -5.55 -2.12 -0.46
N ARG A 21 -6.01 -0.87 -0.59
CA ARG A 21 -6.41 -0.32 -1.89
C ARG A 21 -5.23 -0.25 -2.86
N LEU A 22 -4.13 0.38 -2.45
CA LEU A 22 -2.96 0.56 -3.30
C LEU A 22 -2.25 -0.76 -3.62
N ASP A 23 -2.34 -1.76 -2.74
CA ASP A 23 -1.78 -3.10 -2.89
C ASP A 23 -2.19 -3.75 -4.22
N GLY A 24 -3.43 -3.49 -4.67
CA GLY A 24 -3.91 -3.94 -5.97
C GLY A 24 -3.03 -3.51 -7.14
N ALA A 25 -2.60 -2.25 -7.16
CA ALA A 25 -1.67 -1.73 -8.18
C ALA A 25 -0.22 -2.13 -7.88
N LEU A 26 0.22 -2.04 -6.63
CA LEU A 26 1.60 -2.33 -6.23
C LEU A 26 2.01 -3.77 -6.55
N ARG A 27 1.13 -4.75 -6.34
CA ARG A 27 1.36 -6.17 -6.72
C ARG A 27 1.62 -6.33 -8.22
N VAL A 28 0.82 -5.66 -9.05
CA VAL A 28 0.98 -5.72 -10.52
C VAL A 28 2.31 -5.11 -10.93
N LEU A 29 2.66 -3.95 -10.35
CA LEU A 29 3.93 -3.29 -10.64
C LEU A 29 5.13 -4.11 -10.18
N ALA A 30 5.08 -4.66 -8.96
CA ALA A 30 6.12 -5.54 -8.44
C ALA A 30 6.31 -6.78 -9.33
N ALA A 31 5.21 -7.42 -9.76
CA ALA A 31 5.28 -8.58 -10.64
C ALA A 31 5.91 -8.24 -12.00
N ARG A 32 5.53 -7.10 -12.61
CA ARG A 32 6.14 -6.63 -13.86
C ARG A 32 7.64 -6.38 -13.71
N ALA A 33 8.08 -5.87 -12.55
CA ALA A 33 9.48 -5.61 -12.26
C ALA A 33 10.27 -6.84 -11.77
N GLY A 34 9.65 -8.02 -11.67
CA GLY A 34 10.31 -9.23 -11.15
C GLY A 34 10.61 -9.17 -9.64
N LEU A 35 9.79 -8.43 -8.89
CA LEU A 35 9.94 -8.20 -7.44
C LEU A 35 8.88 -8.93 -6.59
N SER A 36 8.11 -9.85 -7.17
CA SER A 36 6.98 -10.52 -6.50
C SER A 36 7.37 -11.13 -5.16
N ASP A 37 8.42 -11.97 -5.11
CA ASP A 37 8.81 -12.68 -3.88
C ASP A 37 9.05 -11.72 -2.70
N ARG A 38 9.67 -10.57 -2.97
CA ARG A 38 9.94 -9.55 -1.94
C ARG A 38 8.66 -8.82 -1.54
N TYR A 39 7.88 -8.45 -2.55
CA TYR A 39 6.64 -7.74 -2.33
C TYR A 39 5.60 -8.61 -1.60
N ASP A 40 5.59 -9.92 -1.82
CA ASP A 40 4.69 -10.84 -1.12
C ASP A 40 4.99 -10.91 0.38
N VAL A 41 6.27 -10.88 0.78
CA VAL A 41 6.66 -10.77 2.20
C VAL A 41 6.18 -9.44 2.81
N VAL A 42 6.29 -8.34 2.06
CA VAL A 42 5.79 -7.03 2.50
C VAL A 42 4.28 -7.05 2.68
N ALA A 43 3.56 -7.58 1.70
CA ALA A 43 2.11 -7.62 1.73
C ALA A 43 1.60 -8.58 2.82
N GLU A 44 2.28 -9.69 3.08
CA GLU A 44 2.00 -10.57 4.23
C GLU A 44 2.10 -9.80 5.55
N GLY A 45 3.17 -9.01 5.74
CA GLY A 45 3.31 -8.19 6.95
C GLY A 45 2.21 -7.16 7.12
N MET A 46 1.75 -6.54 6.03
CA MET A 46 0.63 -5.61 6.07
C MET A 46 -0.71 -6.30 6.33
N GLN A 47 -0.92 -7.52 5.81
CA GLN A 47 -2.09 -8.33 6.15
C GLN A 47 -2.09 -8.73 7.62
N HIS A 48 -0.92 -9.09 8.17
CA HIS A 48 -0.76 -9.39 9.59
C HIS A 48 -1.06 -8.17 10.46
N LEU A 49 -0.57 -6.99 10.07
CA LEU A 49 -0.88 -5.73 10.73
C LEU A 49 -2.40 -5.45 10.71
N MET A 50 -3.05 -5.57 9.56
CA MET A 50 -4.50 -5.38 9.44
C MET A 50 -5.29 -6.37 10.31
N ALA A 51 -4.85 -7.62 10.37
CA ALA A 51 -5.50 -8.63 11.20
C ALA A 51 -5.37 -8.32 12.71
N SER A 52 -4.26 -7.70 13.12
CA SER A 52 -4.05 -7.27 14.51
C SER A 52 -5.01 -6.18 14.96
N LEU A 53 -5.43 -5.29 14.04
CA LEU A 53 -6.49 -4.30 14.29
C LEU A 53 -7.84 -4.98 14.60
N GLY A 54 -8.04 -6.20 14.10
CA GLY A 54 -9.17 -7.06 14.44
C GLY A 54 -9.00 -7.87 15.73
N GLY A 55 -7.95 -7.61 16.53
CA GLY A 55 -7.67 -8.27 17.80
C GLY A 55 -6.75 -9.50 17.71
N GLN A 56 -6.16 -9.78 16.55
CA GLN A 56 -5.13 -10.82 16.45
C GLN A 56 -3.80 -10.35 17.06
N GLU A 57 -3.01 -11.29 17.58
CA GLU A 57 -1.69 -10.96 18.11
C GLU A 57 -0.71 -10.61 16.98
N LEU A 58 0.04 -9.52 17.18
CA LEU A 58 1.04 -9.04 16.25
C LEU A 58 2.32 -9.89 16.34
N ASP A 59 2.78 -10.47 15.23
CA ASP A 59 4.04 -11.22 15.19
C ASP A 59 5.18 -10.31 14.76
N GLY A 60 6.06 -9.99 15.71
CA GLY A 60 7.23 -9.15 15.47
C GLY A 60 8.22 -9.72 14.44
N LYS A 61 8.26 -11.03 14.20
CA LYS A 61 9.10 -11.64 13.16
C LYS A 61 8.52 -11.36 11.77
N VAL A 62 7.21 -11.49 11.61
CA VAL A 62 6.51 -11.18 10.36
C VAL A 62 6.69 -9.71 10.01
N LEU A 63 6.46 -8.80 10.98
CA LEU A 63 6.70 -7.38 10.77
C LEU A 63 8.17 -7.03 10.53
N GLY A 64 9.10 -7.73 11.19
CA GLY A 64 10.54 -7.57 10.98
C GLY A 64 10.96 -7.93 9.56
N ALA A 65 10.45 -9.04 9.02
CA ALA A 65 10.70 -9.48 7.65
C ALA A 65 10.10 -8.49 6.63
N ALA A 66 8.84 -8.10 6.79
CA ALA A 66 8.19 -7.11 5.94
C ALA A 66 8.92 -5.77 5.95
N PHE A 67 9.38 -5.31 7.11
CA PHE A 67 10.20 -4.10 7.22
C PHE A 67 11.51 -4.23 6.43
N GLY A 68 12.21 -5.36 6.58
CA GLY A 68 13.47 -5.62 5.90
C GLY A 68 13.34 -5.64 4.38
N GLU A 69 12.29 -6.29 3.86
CA GLU A 69 12.03 -6.32 2.42
C GLU A 69 11.56 -4.97 1.88
N ASN A 70 10.74 -4.22 2.63
CA ASN A 70 10.27 -2.90 2.20
C ASN A 70 11.40 -1.85 2.18
N TRP A 71 12.38 -1.92 3.09
CA TRP A 71 13.44 -0.91 3.27
C TRP A 71 14.27 -0.62 2.00
N GLY A 72 14.39 -1.59 1.09
CA GLY A 72 15.11 -1.42 -0.18
C GLY A 72 14.26 -1.68 -1.41
N LEU A 73 12.93 -1.77 -1.27
CA LEU A 73 12.05 -2.17 -2.36
C LEU A 73 11.93 -1.09 -3.43
N ASP A 74 11.89 0.17 -3.01
CA ASP A 74 11.82 1.33 -3.91
C ASP A 74 13.11 1.50 -4.73
N ALA A 75 14.28 1.28 -4.12
CA ALA A 75 15.58 1.32 -4.82
C ALA A 75 15.75 0.19 -5.83
N ARG A 76 15.02 -0.92 -5.68
CA ARG A 76 15.01 -2.06 -6.60
C ARG A 76 14.03 -1.86 -7.76
N TYR A 77 13.04 -1.00 -7.59
CA TYR A 77 12.14 -0.64 -8.66
C TYR A 77 12.83 0.38 -9.57
N ALA A 78 13.19 -0.04 -10.78
CA ALA A 78 13.99 0.80 -11.66
C ALA A 78 13.22 2.09 -12.04
N PRO A 79 13.85 3.28 -11.95
CA PRO A 79 13.18 4.57 -12.09
C PRO A 79 12.58 4.82 -13.48
N GLU A 80 13.06 4.12 -14.50
CA GLU A 80 12.55 4.16 -15.87
C GLU A 80 11.27 3.34 -16.09
N LEU A 81 10.88 2.48 -15.13
CA LEU A 81 9.69 1.65 -15.27
C LEU A 81 8.41 2.48 -15.02
N PRO A 82 7.32 2.26 -15.79
CA PRO A 82 6.05 2.93 -15.57
C PRO A 82 5.53 2.73 -14.14
N GLY A 83 5.22 3.84 -13.47
CA GLY A 83 4.70 3.82 -12.11
C GLY A 83 5.77 3.80 -11.02
N ALA A 84 7.05 4.06 -11.34
CA ALA A 84 8.12 4.11 -10.34
C ALA A 84 7.86 5.07 -9.17
N ASP A 85 7.35 6.28 -9.45
CA ASP A 85 7.04 7.24 -8.39
C ASP A 85 5.83 6.80 -7.54
N PHE A 86 4.78 6.24 -8.16
CA PHE A 86 3.67 5.61 -7.44
C PHE A 86 4.17 4.48 -6.53
N PHE A 87 5.05 3.60 -7.05
CA PHE A 87 5.59 2.47 -6.31
C PHE A 87 6.42 2.94 -5.11
N ARG A 88 7.27 3.96 -5.30
CA ARG A 88 8.09 4.57 -4.24
C ARG A 88 7.22 5.16 -3.13
N GLU A 89 6.21 5.97 -3.47
CA GLU A 89 5.31 6.54 -2.46
C GLU A 89 4.45 5.47 -1.78
N GLY A 90 4.03 4.43 -2.51
CA GLY A 90 3.36 3.26 -1.93
C GLY A 90 4.23 2.50 -0.93
N SER A 91 5.51 2.26 -1.23
CA SER A 91 6.47 1.67 -0.28
C SER A 91 6.73 2.57 0.94
N ARG A 92 6.63 3.90 0.79
CA ARG A 92 6.70 4.84 1.93
C ARG A 92 5.48 4.74 2.83
N LEU A 93 4.28 4.55 2.26
CA LEU A 93 3.08 4.28 3.04
C LEU A 93 3.25 3.00 3.87
N VAL A 94 3.72 1.91 3.25
CA VAL A 94 4.01 0.65 3.94
C VAL A 94 5.02 0.87 5.06
N PHE A 95 6.10 1.62 4.81
CA PHE A 95 7.09 1.95 5.81
C PHE A 95 6.47 2.65 7.02
N ILE A 96 5.63 3.66 6.79
CA ILE A 96 4.95 4.37 7.86
C ILE A 96 4.06 3.42 8.66
N ALA A 97 3.28 2.56 8.01
CA ALA A 97 2.42 1.61 8.71
C ALA A 97 3.21 0.61 9.56
N LEU A 98 4.29 0.01 9.02
CA LEU A 98 5.13 -0.94 9.73
C LEU A 98 5.90 -0.31 10.90
N VAL A 99 6.31 0.96 10.78
CA VAL A 99 7.00 1.69 11.84
C VAL A 99 6.02 2.20 12.89
N ALA A 100 4.86 2.68 12.46
CA ALA A 100 3.79 3.11 13.35
C ALA A 100 3.35 1.94 14.23
N ALA A 101 3.27 0.71 13.71
CA ALA A 101 2.95 -0.48 14.50
C ALA A 101 3.94 -0.81 15.64
N ARG A 102 5.08 -0.12 15.75
CA ARG A 102 6.07 -0.34 16.81
C ARG A 102 5.87 0.65 17.96
N PRO A 103 5.87 0.18 19.22
CA PRO A 103 5.54 1.00 20.38
C PRO A 103 6.58 2.10 20.72
N ASP A 104 7.77 2.07 20.11
CA ASP A 104 8.90 2.97 20.40
C ASP A 104 9.05 4.13 19.39
N ARG A 105 8.14 4.28 18.42
CA ARG A 105 8.33 5.20 17.29
C ARG A 105 7.25 6.29 17.19
N GLN A 106 7.68 7.48 16.78
CA GLN A 106 6.86 8.70 16.71
C GLN A 106 6.33 8.99 15.29
N LEU A 107 5.98 7.97 14.51
CA LEU A 107 5.28 8.19 13.25
C LEU A 107 3.78 8.09 13.48
N THR A 108 3.04 9.02 12.88
CA THR A 108 1.58 9.08 13.01
C THR A 108 0.93 8.37 11.81
N PRO A 109 -0.01 7.42 12.02
CA PRO A 109 -0.69 6.71 10.93
C PRO A 109 -1.34 7.62 9.87
N GLU A 110 -1.75 8.84 10.26
CA GLU A 110 -2.30 9.86 9.37
C GLU A 110 -1.32 10.28 8.26
N GLN A 111 -0.01 10.26 8.55
CA GLN A 111 1.02 10.47 7.53
C GLN A 111 0.97 9.40 6.45
N GLY A 112 0.60 8.16 6.81
CA GLY A 112 0.41 7.06 5.88
C GLY A 112 -0.80 7.31 4.96
N VAL A 113 -1.91 7.81 5.49
CA VAL A 113 -3.08 8.21 4.68
C VAL A 113 -2.72 9.30 3.68
N GLY A 114 -1.93 10.30 4.09
CA GLY A 114 -1.38 11.31 3.17
C GLY A 114 -0.52 10.71 2.07
N LYS A 115 0.31 9.71 2.39
CA LYS A 115 1.15 9.02 1.41
C LYS A 115 0.36 8.24 0.36
N ALA A 116 -0.84 7.76 0.67
CA ALA A 116 -1.71 7.15 -0.35
C ALA A 116 -2.13 8.18 -1.40
N VAL A 117 -2.42 9.42 -0.99
CA VAL A 117 -2.73 10.53 -1.92
C VAL A 117 -1.50 10.88 -2.76
N ASP A 118 -0.32 11.00 -2.13
CA ASP A 118 0.93 11.26 -2.84
C ASP A 118 1.21 10.18 -3.90
N ALA A 119 1.05 8.91 -3.55
CA ALA A 119 1.19 7.80 -4.48
C ALA A 119 0.19 7.92 -5.63
N ALA A 120 -1.09 8.10 -5.34
CA ALA A 120 -2.13 8.24 -6.37
C ALA A 120 -1.90 9.47 -7.28
N ALA A 121 -1.32 10.55 -6.75
CA ALA A 121 -0.92 11.73 -7.52
C ALA A 121 0.28 11.48 -8.43
N ALA A 122 1.17 10.57 -8.03
CA ALA A 122 2.34 10.13 -8.80
C ALA A 122 2.01 9.10 -9.89
N TRP A 123 0.73 8.74 -10.08
CA TRP A 123 0.33 7.83 -11.15
C TRP A 123 0.66 8.41 -12.54
N PRO A 124 1.26 7.64 -13.46
CA PRO A 124 1.92 8.20 -14.65
C PRO A 124 1.00 8.56 -15.81
N SER A 125 -0.31 8.33 -15.70
CA SER A 125 -1.25 8.49 -16.83
C SER A 125 -2.68 8.79 -16.36
N ASP A 126 -3.54 9.20 -17.28
CA ASP A 126 -4.96 9.27 -17.01
C ASP A 126 -5.54 7.88 -16.73
N VAL A 127 -6.53 7.84 -15.85
CA VAL A 127 -7.24 6.60 -15.48
C VAL A 127 -8.71 6.68 -15.89
N ARG A 128 -9.41 5.56 -15.82
CA ARG A 128 -10.87 5.54 -15.93
C ARG A 128 -11.46 4.59 -14.91
N ILE A 129 -11.80 5.13 -13.74
CA ILE A 129 -12.49 4.41 -12.66
C ILE A 129 -13.84 5.08 -12.46
N GLY A 130 -14.92 4.49 -12.97
CA GLY A 130 -16.23 5.14 -12.98
C GLY A 130 -16.19 6.50 -13.69
N SER A 131 -16.44 7.58 -12.95
CA SER A 131 -16.38 8.97 -13.42
C SER A 131 -15.01 9.65 -13.22
N PHE A 132 -14.05 9.01 -12.55
CA PHE A 132 -12.76 9.61 -12.23
C PHE A 132 -11.77 9.43 -13.39
N THR A 133 -11.09 10.52 -13.75
CA THR A 133 -10.04 10.54 -14.78
C THR A 133 -8.62 10.64 -14.22
N ARG A 134 -8.49 10.99 -12.93
CA ARG A 134 -7.21 11.05 -12.21
C ARG A 134 -7.26 10.14 -11.00
N LEU A 135 -6.20 9.38 -10.76
CA LEU A 135 -6.15 8.42 -9.65
C LEU A 135 -6.20 9.13 -8.29
N VAL A 136 -5.59 10.31 -8.17
CA VAL A 136 -5.64 11.13 -6.94
C VAL A 136 -7.06 11.54 -6.55
N ASP A 137 -7.92 11.90 -7.50
CA ASP A 137 -9.31 12.29 -7.19
C ASP A 137 -10.11 11.08 -6.70
N PHE A 138 -9.86 9.92 -7.31
CA PHE A 138 -10.44 8.66 -6.88
C PHE A 138 -9.97 8.26 -5.47
N GLU A 139 -8.67 8.42 -5.16
CA GLU A 139 -8.16 8.12 -3.82
C GLU A 139 -8.75 9.05 -2.76
N LEU A 140 -8.87 10.35 -3.02
CA LEU A 140 -9.52 11.29 -2.11
C LEU A 140 -10.99 10.89 -1.84
N ALA A 141 -11.72 10.46 -2.88
CA ALA A 141 -13.07 9.94 -2.70
C ALA A 141 -13.08 8.65 -1.86
N CYS A 142 -12.14 7.74 -2.10
CA CYS A 142 -11.98 6.50 -1.33
C CYS A 142 -11.68 6.77 0.15
N GLN A 143 -10.83 7.75 0.47
CA GLN A 143 -10.51 8.10 1.85
C GLN A 143 -11.72 8.67 2.60
N LYS A 144 -12.52 9.51 1.93
CA LYS A 144 -13.77 10.02 2.49
C LYS A 144 -14.76 8.88 2.76
N GLU A 145 -14.95 7.98 1.79
CA GLU A 145 -15.84 6.82 1.93
C GLU A 145 -15.35 5.87 3.04
N ALA A 146 -14.04 5.63 3.13
CA ALA A 146 -13.41 4.81 4.15
C ALA A 146 -13.66 5.37 5.57
N ALA A 147 -13.43 6.68 5.77
CA ALA A 147 -13.68 7.33 7.05
C ALA A 147 -15.16 7.30 7.45
N GLU A 148 -16.08 7.45 6.50
CA GLU A 148 -17.51 7.30 6.74
C GLU A 148 -17.88 5.86 7.09
N ARG A 149 -17.38 4.89 6.31
CA ARG A 149 -17.68 3.47 6.48
C ARG A 149 -17.19 2.95 7.82
N LEU A 150 -15.97 3.32 8.21
CA LEU A 150 -15.41 2.98 9.51
C LEU A 150 -16.31 3.49 10.64
N ARG A 151 -16.74 4.75 10.55
CA ARG A 151 -17.62 5.37 11.57
C ARG A 151 -18.98 4.69 11.67
N SER A 152 -19.57 4.28 10.54
CA SER A 152 -20.93 3.75 10.49
C SER A 152 -21.03 2.24 10.72
N ALA A 153 -20.00 1.48 10.33
CA ALA A 153 -20.06 0.03 10.23
C ALA A 153 -18.78 -0.70 10.72
N GLY A 154 -17.77 0.05 11.18
CA GLY A 154 -16.56 -0.50 11.79
C GLY A 154 -15.57 -1.13 10.81
N LEU A 155 -14.56 -1.77 11.39
CA LEU A 155 -13.41 -2.34 10.68
C LEU A 155 -13.75 -3.39 9.61
N PRO A 156 -14.70 -4.35 9.83
CA PRO A 156 -15.03 -5.34 8.81
C PRO A 156 -15.53 -4.70 7.50
N ALA A 157 -16.43 -3.72 7.62
CA ALA A 157 -16.98 -3.03 6.46
C ALA A 157 -15.95 -2.12 5.77
N LEU A 158 -15.01 -1.55 6.53
CA LEU A 158 -13.87 -0.82 5.97
C LEU A 158 -12.96 -1.75 5.15
N ARG A 159 -12.70 -2.96 5.64
CA ARG A 159 -11.88 -3.95 4.95
C ARG A 159 -12.51 -4.39 3.63
N GLU A 160 -13.79 -4.77 3.65
CA GLU A 160 -14.53 -5.14 2.44
C GLU A 160 -14.50 -4.03 1.39
N LEU A 161 -14.69 -2.77 1.82
CA LEU A 161 -14.58 -1.61 0.94
C LEU A 161 -13.17 -1.50 0.35
N ALA A 162 -12.12 -1.60 1.17
CA ALA A 162 -10.75 -1.48 0.72
C ALA A 162 -10.38 -2.58 -0.30
N GLU A 163 -10.79 -3.83 -0.06
CA GLU A 163 -10.57 -4.95 -0.98
C GLU A 163 -11.30 -4.74 -2.31
N ALA A 164 -12.55 -4.24 -2.28
CA ALA A 164 -13.28 -3.90 -3.50
C ALA A 164 -12.57 -2.80 -4.32
N ARG A 165 -12.04 -1.77 -3.66
CA ARG A 165 -11.27 -0.70 -4.32
C ARG A 165 -9.90 -1.17 -4.81
N ALA A 166 -9.29 -2.16 -4.17
CA ALA A 166 -8.03 -2.75 -4.62
C ALA A 166 -8.13 -3.34 -6.03
N GLU A 167 -9.29 -3.89 -6.40
CA GLU A 167 -9.56 -4.38 -7.76
C GLU A 167 -9.54 -3.25 -8.80
N GLU A 168 -10.01 -2.05 -8.44
CA GLU A 168 -9.98 -0.89 -9.31
C GLU A 168 -8.55 -0.40 -9.56
N TYR A 169 -7.73 -0.35 -8.50
CA TYR A 169 -6.29 -0.06 -8.61
C TYR A 169 -5.55 -1.12 -9.45
N ARG A 170 -5.84 -2.41 -9.24
CA ARG A 170 -5.24 -3.49 -10.01
C ARG A 170 -5.50 -3.34 -11.50
N ARG A 171 -6.75 -3.15 -11.90
CA ARG A 171 -7.13 -2.98 -13.31
C ARG A 171 -6.46 -1.77 -13.94
N VAL A 172 -6.32 -0.67 -13.19
CA VAL A 172 -5.59 0.52 -13.64
C VAL A 172 -4.10 0.21 -13.86
N ALA A 173 -3.46 -0.55 -12.97
CA ALA A 173 -2.07 -0.96 -13.16
C ALA A 173 -1.89 -1.96 -14.31
N GLU A 174 -2.84 -2.88 -14.49
CA GLU A 174 -2.84 -3.83 -15.61
C GLU A 174 -2.97 -3.12 -16.97
N ALA A 175 -3.66 -1.99 -17.02
CA ALA A 175 -3.81 -1.17 -18.22
C ALA A 175 -2.55 -0.37 -18.61
N LEU A 176 -1.54 -0.28 -17.73
CA LEU A 176 -0.28 0.37 -18.09
C LEU A 176 0.40 -0.41 -19.23
N PRO A 177 1.13 0.28 -20.13
CA PRO A 177 1.92 -0.37 -21.17
C PRO A 177 2.85 -1.43 -20.58
N PRO A 178 3.10 -2.54 -21.30
CA PRO A 178 4.11 -3.50 -20.90
C PRO A 178 5.49 -2.82 -20.86
N LEU A 179 6.40 -3.37 -20.06
CA LEU A 179 7.78 -2.87 -19.97
C LEU A 179 8.46 -3.05 -21.34
N THR A 180 8.58 -1.98 -22.11
CA THR A 180 9.27 -2.01 -23.40
C THR A 180 10.74 -1.63 -23.24
N GLY A 181 11.61 -2.64 -23.28
CA GLY A 181 13.08 -2.54 -23.32
C GLY A 181 13.73 -3.38 -22.22
N GLY A 182 14.65 -4.31 -22.45
CA GLY A 182 15.39 -4.68 -23.66
C GLY A 182 16.75 -5.21 -23.22
N HIS A 183 16.85 -6.50 -22.86
CA HIS A 183 18.09 -7.29 -22.84
C HIS A 183 17.74 -8.78 -23.01
N ALA A 184 17.46 -9.16 -24.25
CA ALA A 184 17.93 -10.45 -24.75
C ALA A 184 19.43 -10.30 -25.01
N GLY A 185 20.22 -10.22 -23.93
CA GLY A 185 21.69 -10.17 -23.97
C GLY A 185 22.23 -11.55 -23.66
N ALA A 186 22.95 -12.11 -24.63
CA ALA A 186 23.44 -13.49 -24.67
C ALA A 186 24.16 -13.96 -23.39
N LEU A 187 23.92 -15.22 -23.02
CA LEU A 187 24.82 -15.99 -22.17
C LEU A 187 26.17 -16.16 -22.90
N PRO A 188 27.32 -15.82 -22.31
CA PRO A 188 28.59 -16.27 -22.84
C PRO A 188 28.72 -17.79 -22.62
N SER A 189 29.25 -18.45 -23.66
CA SER A 189 29.55 -19.88 -23.73
C SER A 189 30.63 -20.33 -22.75
#